data_AF-A0A973MCB0-F1
#
_entry.id   AF-A0A973MCB0-F1
#
_cell.length_a   1.000
_cell.length_b   1.000
_cell.length_c   1.000
_cell.angle_alpha   90.00
_cell.angle_beta   90.00
_cell.angle_gamma   90.00
#
_symmetry.space_group_name_H-M   'P 1'
#
loop_
_entity.id
_entity.type
_entity.pdbx_description
1 polymer ?
#
loop_
_entity_poly.entity_id
_entity_poly.type
_entity_poly.pdbx_seq_one_letter_code
_entity_poly.pdbx_strand_id
1 'polypeptide(L)'
;MTESTTTVKHDVAVDFGAIELTGALVHDDENRVLELELVEGPEPISISLQGYGLTPEPGNVFIKDWSEHSGLAARLAQAGLVKPVHALTVGPFGSTAYEVQVTL
;
A
#
# COMPACT_ATOMS: atom_id res chain seq x y z
N MET A 1 25.64 3.95 -8.51
CA MET A 1 24.34 3.75 -9.19
C MET A 1 23.59 2.81 -8.30
N THR A 2 22.73 3.32 -7.43
CA THR A 2 21.77 2.48 -6.71
C THR A 2 20.74 2.04 -7.74
N GLU A 3 20.63 0.73 -7.95
CA GLU A 3 19.52 0.17 -8.71
C GLU A 3 18.26 0.51 -7.91
N SER A 4 17.38 1.37 -8.44
CA SER A 4 16.07 1.59 -7.84
C SER A 4 15.32 0.25 -7.87
N THR A 5 15.03 -0.31 -6.70
CA THR A 5 14.27 -1.57 -6.52
C THR A 5 12.78 -1.35 -6.73
N THR A 6 12.43 -0.71 -7.85
CA THR A 6 11.05 -0.50 -8.27
C THR A 6 10.56 -1.75 -8.99
N THR A 7 9.47 -2.33 -8.49
CA THR A 7 8.79 -3.47 -9.10
C THR A 7 7.43 -3.01 -9.61
N VAL A 8 7.08 -3.41 -10.83
CA VAL A 8 5.82 -3.01 -11.48
C VAL A 8 5.06 -4.24 -11.93
N LYS A 9 3.77 -4.28 -11.61
CA LYS A 9 2.83 -5.28 -12.11
C LYS A 9 1.72 -4.57 -12.88
N HIS A 10 1.61 -4.85 -14.18
CA HIS A 10 0.59 -4.26 -15.04
C HIS A 10 -0.76 -4.98 -14.93
N ASP A 11 -1.80 -4.32 -15.43
CA ASP A 11 -3.17 -4.84 -15.52
C ASP A 11 -3.72 -5.36 -14.18
N VAL A 12 -3.39 -4.66 -13.10
CA VAL A 12 -3.85 -4.99 -11.74
C VAL A 12 -5.16 -4.27 -11.47
N ALA A 13 -6.20 -5.04 -11.16
CA ALA A 13 -7.45 -4.53 -10.62
C ALA A 13 -7.36 -4.43 -9.09
N VAL A 14 -7.64 -3.24 -8.55
CA VAL A 14 -7.69 -2.98 -7.11
C VAL A 14 -9.10 -2.56 -6.72
N ASP A 15 -9.71 -3.32 -5.82
CA ASP A 15 -11.01 -3.01 -5.23
C ASP A 15 -10.84 -2.07 -4.03
N PHE A 16 -11.34 -0.84 -4.17
CA PHE A 16 -11.40 0.17 -3.11
C PHE A 16 -12.72 0.12 -2.31
N GLY A 17 -13.55 -0.90 -2.54
CA GLY A 17 -14.83 -1.16 -1.89
C GLY A 17 -16.02 -0.46 -2.56
N ALA A 18 -15.84 0.79 -3.02
CA ALA A 18 -16.86 1.54 -3.75
C ALA A 18 -16.64 1.54 -5.27
N ILE A 19 -15.39 1.33 -5.70
CA ILE A 19 -14.95 1.32 -7.09
C ILE A 19 -13.80 0.33 -7.23
N GLU A 20 -13.70 -0.26 -8.42
CA GLU A 20 -12.54 -1.02 -8.84
C GLU A 20 -11.78 -0.19 -9.88
N LEU A 21 -10.47 -0.03 -9.67
CA LEU A 21 -9.59 0.68 -10.59
C LEU A 21 -8.57 -0.32 -11.16
N THR A 22 -8.31 -0.24 -12.46
CA THR A 22 -7.32 -1.08 -13.14
C THR A 22 -6.16 -0.22 -13.61
N GLY A 23 -4.94 -0.61 -13.25
CA GLY A 23 -3.73 0.16 -13.55
C GLY A 23 -2.46 -0.67 -13.40
N ALA A 24 -1.31 0.01 -13.34
CA ALA A 24 -0.05 -0.61 -13.01
C ALA A 24 0.24 -0.42 -11.52
N LEU A 25 0.36 -1.51 -10.78
CA LEU A 25 0.74 -1.46 -9.37
C LEU A 25 2.26 -1.35 -9.26
N VAL A 26 2.73 -0.23 -8.74
CA VAL A 26 4.14 0.13 -8.62
C VAL A 26 4.55 0.08 -7.16
N HIS A 27 5.59 -0.70 -6.87
CA HIS A 27 6.23 -0.77 -5.57
C HIS A 27 7.65 -0.23 -5.67
N ASP A 28 7.91 0.89 -5.01
CA ASP A 28 9.24 1.43 -4.78
C ASP A 28 9.70 1.03 -3.39
N ASP A 29 10.58 0.02 -3.33
CA ASP A 29 11.09 -0.46 -2.06
C ASP A 29 11.95 0.62 -1.38
N GLU A 30 12.79 1.36 -2.11
CA GLU A 30 13.72 2.34 -1.52
C GLU A 30 12.96 3.42 -0.73
N ASN A 31 11.82 3.86 -1.28
CA ASN A 31 10.97 4.87 -0.65
C ASN A 31 9.81 4.29 0.18
N ARG A 32 9.65 2.97 0.23
CA ARG A 32 8.53 2.26 0.90
C ARG A 32 7.16 2.73 0.41
N VAL A 33 7.03 2.87 -0.91
CA VAL A 33 5.82 3.37 -1.57
C VAL A 33 5.17 2.26 -2.38
N LEU A 34 3.86 2.15 -2.25
CA LEU A 34 2.98 1.39 -3.13
C LEU A 34 1.91 2.32 -3.68
N GLU A 35 1.79 2.36 -5.01
CA GLU A 35 0.83 3.19 -5.74
C GLU A 35 0.26 2.45 -6.95
N LEU A 36 -0.97 2.78 -7.32
CA LEU A 36 -1.61 2.31 -8.54
C LEU A 36 -1.53 3.41 -9.58
N GLU A 37 -0.69 3.25 -10.59
CA GLU A 37 -0.61 4.19 -11.72
C GLU A 37 -1.84 4.02 -12.62
N LEU A 38 -2.58 5.11 -12.79
CA LEU A 38 -3.73 5.22 -13.69
C LEU A 38 -3.47 6.29 -14.75
N VAL A 39 -4.27 6.28 -15.81
CA VAL A 39 -4.20 7.31 -16.87
C VAL A 39 -4.47 8.72 -16.33
N GLU A 40 -5.31 8.83 -15.31
CA GLU A 40 -5.70 10.11 -14.68
C GLU A 40 -4.67 10.60 -13.66
N GLY A 41 -3.75 9.73 -13.23
CA GLY A 41 -2.73 10.00 -12.22
C GLY A 41 -2.50 8.81 -11.28
N PRO A 42 -1.43 8.81 -10.48
CA PRO A 42 -1.19 7.77 -9.49
C PRO A 42 -2.18 7.86 -8.33
N GLU A 43 -2.73 6.72 -7.93
CA GLU A 43 -3.53 6.55 -6.73
C GLU A 43 -2.67 5.94 -5.62
N PRO A 44 -2.37 6.68 -4.53
CA PRO A 44 -1.51 6.17 -3.46
C PRO A 44 -2.22 5.07 -2.66
N ILE A 45 -1.64 3.87 -2.66
CA ILE A 45 -2.14 2.73 -1.87
C ILE A 45 -1.55 2.77 -0.46
N SER A 46 -0.26 3.08 -0.36
CA SER A 46 0.48 3.18 0.90
C SER A 46 0.41 4.57 1.52
N ILE A 47 0.79 4.66 2.79
CA ILE A 47 1.01 5.92 3.52
C ILE A 47 2.37 5.93 4.22
N SER A 48 2.98 7.11 4.33
CA SER A 48 4.15 7.30 5.19
C SER A 48 3.73 7.60 6.62
N LEU A 49 4.31 6.85 7.56
CA LEU A 49 4.15 7.05 9.01
C LEU A 49 5.43 7.53 9.70
N GLN A 50 6.41 8.01 8.92
CA GLN A 50 7.69 8.49 9.47
C GLN A 50 7.53 9.64 10.46
N GLY A 51 6.51 10.50 10.28
CA GLY A 51 6.18 11.55 11.24
C GLY A 51 5.76 11.04 12.62
N TYR A 52 5.35 9.77 12.71
CA TYR A 52 5.07 9.06 13.96
C TYR A 52 6.25 8.17 14.42
N GLY A 53 7.41 8.26 13.77
CA GLY A 53 8.59 7.45 14.07
C GLY A 53 8.49 6.00 13.60
N LEU A 54 7.57 5.68 12.68
CA LEU A 54 7.33 4.34 12.15
C LEU A 54 7.87 4.23 10.73
N THR A 55 8.61 3.16 10.47
CA THR A 55 9.15 2.80 9.15
C THR A 55 8.88 1.33 8.93
N PRO A 56 8.33 0.93 7.77
CA PRO A 56 8.09 -0.48 7.49
C PRO A 56 9.42 -1.18 7.15
N GLU A 57 9.46 -2.49 7.40
CA GLU A 57 10.62 -3.33 7.04
C GLU A 57 10.87 -3.31 5.51
N PRO A 58 12.07 -3.71 5.05
CA PRO A 58 12.32 -3.88 3.62
C PRO A 58 11.32 -4.83 2.95
N GLY A 59 10.80 -4.41 1.80
CA GLY A 59 9.74 -5.09 1.05
C GLY A 59 8.32 -4.77 1.53
N ASN A 60 8.18 -3.99 2.60
CA ASN A 60 6.89 -3.71 3.23
C ASN A 60 6.47 -2.25 3.05
N VAL A 61 5.17 -2.02 3.17
CA VAL A 61 4.54 -0.70 3.20
C VAL A 61 3.47 -0.64 4.28
N PHE A 62 3.09 0.58 4.70
CA PHE A 62 1.91 0.78 5.54
C PHE A 62 0.69 1.13 4.69
N ILE A 63 -0.44 0.49 4.96
CA ILE A 63 -1.72 0.79 4.34
C ILE A 63 -2.69 1.26 5.42
N LYS A 64 -3.29 2.44 5.22
CA LYS A 64 -4.33 2.98 6.11
C LYS A 64 -5.62 2.15 6.00
N ASP A 65 -6.30 1.95 7.11
CA ASP A 65 -7.63 1.32 7.16
C ASP A 65 -8.64 2.32 7.74
N TRP A 66 -8.85 3.41 7.01
CA TRP A 66 -9.74 4.52 7.39
C TRP A 66 -10.98 4.54 6.50
N SER A 67 -11.94 5.40 6.81
CA SER A 67 -13.27 5.43 6.18
C SER A 67 -13.28 5.37 4.65
N GLU A 68 -12.37 6.04 3.96
CA GLU A 68 -12.31 6.08 2.49
C GLU A 68 -11.69 4.80 1.86
N HIS A 69 -10.83 4.10 2.61
CA HIS A 69 -10.13 2.89 2.12
C HIS A 69 -10.35 1.72 3.09
N SER A 70 -11.51 1.67 3.75
CA SER A 70 -11.73 0.68 4.79
C SER A 70 -11.75 -0.72 4.18
N GLY A 71 -10.92 -1.60 4.70
CA GLY A 71 -10.71 -2.97 4.21
C GLY A 71 -9.82 -3.07 2.98
N LEU A 72 -9.16 -1.99 2.52
CA LEU A 72 -8.28 -2.03 1.34
C LEU A 72 -7.15 -3.06 1.52
N ALA A 73 -6.45 -3.05 2.66
CA ALA A 73 -5.38 -4.01 2.94
C ALA A 73 -5.87 -5.47 2.87
N ALA A 74 -7.08 -5.75 3.35
CA ALA A 74 -7.67 -7.08 3.30
C ALA A 74 -8.00 -7.52 1.86
N ARG A 75 -8.52 -6.61 1.03
CA ARG A 75 -8.81 -6.88 -0.39
C ARG A 75 -7.54 -7.11 -1.20
N LEU A 76 -6.51 -6.29 -1.00
CA LEU A 76 -5.19 -6.49 -1.62
C LEU A 76 -4.59 -7.85 -1.24
N ALA A 77 -4.75 -8.26 0.01
CA ALA A 77 -4.30 -9.57 0.48
C ALA A 77 -5.09 -10.72 -0.18
N GLN A 78 -6.42 -10.58 -0.29
CA GLN A 78 -7.27 -11.56 -0.99
C GLN A 78 -6.91 -11.67 -2.48
N ALA A 79 -6.52 -10.57 -3.12
CA ALA A 79 -6.02 -10.53 -4.49
C ALA A 79 -4.58 -11.06 -4.63
N GLY A 80 -3.90 -11.41 -3.53
CA GLY A 80 -2.52 -11.91 -3.54
C GLY A 80 -1.48 -10.85 -3.95
N LEU A 81 -1.80 -9.57 -3.76
CA LEU A 81 -0.90 -8.45 -4.07
C LEU A 81 -0.02 -8.07 -2.88
N VAL A 82 -0.49 -8.38 -1.67
CA VAL A 82 0.24 -8.17 -0.43
C VAL A 82 0.02 -9.32 0.56
N LYS A 83 0.89 -9.44 1.56
CA LYS A 83 0.72 -10.32 2.72
C LYS A 83 0.67 -9.48 3.99
N PRO A 84 -0.39 -9.58 4.82
CA PRO A 84 -0.45 -8.89 6.10
C PRO A 84 0.69 -9.34 7.02
N VAL A 85 1.35 -8.38 7.68
CA VAL A 85 2.39 -8.64 8.69
C VAL A 85 1.80 -8.42 10.08
N HIS A 86 1.39 -7.18 10.39
CA HIS A 86 0.71 -6.85 11.64
C HIS A 86 -0.09 -5.55 11.52
N ALA A 87 -0.98 -5.33 12.49
CA ALA A 87 -1.77 -4.10 12.61
C ALA A 87 -1.09 -3.12 13.58
N LEU A 88 -1.28 -1.83 13.32
CA LEU A 88 -0.72 -0.71 14.08
C LEU A 88 -1.84 0.25 14.45
N THR A 89 -1.71 0.86 15.62
CA THR A 89 -2.56 1.98 16.06
C THR A 89 -1.76 3.26 15.91
N VAL A 90 -2.32 4.21 15.14
CA VAL A 90 -1.64 5.44 14.71
C VAL A 90 -2.38 6.67 15.21
N GLY A 91 -1.60 7.61 15.75
CA GLY A 91 -2.07 8.94 16.10
C GLY A 91 -3.04 9.00 17.30
N PRO A 92 -3.50 10.21 17.64
CA PRO A 92 -4.28 10.46 18.86
C PRO A 92 -5.71 9.89 18.81
N PHE A 93 -6.21 9.56 17.61
CA PHE A 93 -7.55 8.99 17.42
C PHE A 93 -7.54 7.46 17.38
N GLY A 94 -6.38 6.83 17.55
CA GLY A 94 -6.25 5.38 17.56
C GLY A 94 -6.62 4.73 16.22
N SER A 95 -6.28 5.38 15.10
CA SER A 95 -6.64 4.89 13.78
C SER A 95 -5.81 3.66 13.41
N THR A 96 -6.40 2.71 12.69
CA THR A 96 -5.72 1.49 12.28
C THR A 96 -4.93 1.70 10.98
N ALA A 97 -3.71 1.17 10.94
CA ALA A 97 -2.95 0.91 9.73
C ALA A 97 -2.43 -0.53 9.77
N TYR A 98 -2.09 -1.09 8.62
CA TYR A 98 -1.45 -2.40 8.53
C TYR A 98 -0.09 -2.26 7.90
N GLU A 99 0.90 -2.93 8.48
CA GLU A 99 2.10 -3.27 7.75
C GLU A 99 1.84 -4.50 6.89
N VAL A 100 2.17 -4.40 5.62
CA VAL A 100 2.01 -5.48 4.65
C VAL A 100 3.30 -5.65 3.85
N GLN A 101 3.64 -6.91 3.54
CA GLN A 101 4.69 -7.24 2.59
C GLN A 101 4.12 -7.22 1.17
N VAL A 102 4.78 -6.53 0.26
CA VAL A 102 4.38 -6.49 -1.16
C VAL A 102 4.85 -7.76 -1.87
N THR A 103 4.00 -8.36 -2.70
CA THR A 103 4.25 -9.67 -3.35
C THR A 103 4.15 -9.64 -4.87
N LEU A 104 4.56 -8.53 -5.49
CA LEU A 104 4.57 -8.36 -6.95
C LEU A 104 5.58 -9.26 -7.65
#